data_AF-A0A654DFK1-F1
#
_entry.id   AF-A0A654DFK1-F1
#
_cell.length_a   1.000
_cell.length_b   1.000
_cell.length_c   1.000
_cell.angle_alpha   90.00
_cell.angle_beta   90.00
_cell.angle_gamma   90.00
#
_symmetry.space_group_name_H-M   'P 1'
#
loop_
_entity.id
_entity.type
_entity.pdbx_description
1 polymer ?
#
loop_
_entity_poly.entity_id
_entity_poly.type
_entity_poly.pdbx_seq_one_letter_code
_entity_poly.pdbx_strand_id
1 'polypeptide(L)'
;MTQHTKAERVRLQNAARQQAKRDRLQLQREKFGAEKIKWVIYKGTRSDLDVMQQVGGYTEVGEAITLAVRYMAGMARRDPAAFAEAMNPRNSV
;
A
#
# COMPACT_ATOMS: atom_id res chain seq x y z
N MET A 1 -38.15 -1.24 19.89
CA MET A 1 -37.61 -1.34 18.52
C MET A 1 -37.13 0.03 18.09
N THR A 2 -35.82 0.23 17.99
CA THR A 2 -35.24 1.55 17.69
C THR A 2 -35.38 1.81 16.19
N GLN A 3 -36.26 2.72 15.79
CA GLN A 3 -36.40 3.09 14.37
C GLN A 3 -35.22 3.97 13.97
N HIS A 4 -34.27 3.39 13.23
CA HIS A 4 -33.12 4.14 12.71
C HIS A 4 -33.55 5.12 11.62
N THR A 5 -33.14 6.38 11.77
CA THR A 5 -33.31 7.41 10.74
C THR A 5 -32.61 7.01 9.45
N LYS A 6 -32.99 7.58 8.30
CA LYS A 6 -32.35 7.29 7.01
C LYS A 6 -30.83 7.55 7.06
N ALA A 7 -30.41 8.60 7.77
CA ALA A 7 -29.00 8.95 7.97
C ALA A 7 -28.25 7.92 8.83
N GLU A 8 -28.89 7.36 9.86
CA GLU A 8 -28.31 6.29 10.69
C GLU A 8 -28.16 4.99 9.90
N ARG A 9 -29.16 4.63 9.09
CA ARG A 9 -29.09 3.45 8.21
C ARG A 9 -27.94 3.53 7.21
N VAL A 10 -27.71 4.71 6.61
CA VAL A 10 -26.57 4.93 5.69
C VAL A 10 -25.23 4.84 6.45
N ARG A 11 -25.13 5.42 7.64
CA ARG A 11 -23.93 5.30 8.48
C ARG A 11 -23.61 3.84 8.82
N LEU A 12 -24.62 3.08 9.24
CA LEU A 12 -24.48 1.65 9.55
C LEU A 12 -24.05 0.83 8.32
N GLN A 13 -24.66 1.08 7.15
CA GLN A 13 -24.25 0.41 5.91
C GLN A 13 -22.81 0.75 5.50
N ASN A 14 -22.42 2.03 5.61
CA ASN A 14 -21.05 2.43 5.29
C ASN A 14 -20.04 1.82 6.26
N ALA A 15 -20.36 1.78 7.56
CA ALA A 15 -19.53 1.11 8.57
C ALA A 15 -19.38 -0.39 8.26
N ALA A 16 -20.48 -1.07 7.91
CA ALA A 16 -20.46 -2.48 7.53
C ALA A 16 -19.63 -2.74 6.25
N ARG A 17 -19.74 -1.88 5.22
CA ARG A 17 -18.92 -1.96 4.01
C ARG A 17 -17.44 -1.80 4.31
N GLN A 18 -17.10 -0.83 5.17
CA GLN A 18 -15.70 -0.62 5.56
C GLN A 18 -15.17 -1.77 6.41
N GLN A 19 -16.00 -2.35 7.28
CA GLN A 19 -15.61 -3.54 8.04
C GLN A 19 -15.36 -4.73 7.10
N ALA A 20 -16.29 -5.02 6.19
CA ALA A 20 -16.11 -6.10 5.20
C ALA A 20 -14.87 -5.91 4.32
N LYS A 21 -14.54 -4.66 3.96
CA LYS A 21 -13.29 -4.33 3.26
C LYS A 21 -12.07 -4.68 4.12
N ARG A 22 -12.07 -4.29 5.40
CA ARG A 22 -10.98 -4.60 6.35
C ARG A 22 -10.83 -6.10 6.55
N ASP A 23 -11.94 -6.82 6.73
CA ASP A 23 -11.94 -8.27 6.95
C ASP A 23 -11.39 -9.01 5.72
N ARG A 24 -11.77 -8.59 4.51
CA ARG A 24 -11.22 -9.15 3.27
C ARG A 24 -9.71 -8.94 3.15
N LEU A 25 -9.24 -7.73 3.48
CA LEU A 25 -7.82 -7.40 3.48
C LEU A 25 -7.06 -8.19 4.55
N GLN A 26 -7.65 -8.36 5.73
CA GLN A 26 -7.08 -9.17 6.81
C GLN A 26 -6.94 -10.63 6.39
N LEU A 27 -8.00 -11.23 5.85
CA LEU A 27 -7.98 -12.61 5.36
C LEU A 27 -6.94 -12.81 4.26
N GLN A 28 -6.83 -11.84 3.35
CA GLN A 28 -5.80 -11.84 2.30
C GLN A 28 -4.40 -11.78 2.92
N ARG A 29 -4.17 -10.89 3.88
CA ARG A 29 -2.89 -10.74 4.58
C ARG A 29 -2.49 -12.02 5.32
N GLU A 30 -3.41 -12.63 6.06
CA GLU A 30 -3.17 -13.89 6.78
C GLU A 30 -2.83 -15.03 5.81
N LYS A 31 -3.59 -15.16 4.71
CA LYS A 31 -3.35 -16.19 3.68
C LYS A 31 -1.97 -16.09 3.04
N PHE A 32 -1.44 -14.88 2.86
CA PHE A 32 -0.16 -14.65 2.22
C PHE A 32 1.01 -14.49 3.20
N GLY A 33 0.80 -14.78 4.49
CA GLY A 33 1.86 -14.65 5.51
C GLY A 33 2.37 -13.23 5.66
N ALA A 34 1.46 -12.24 5.60
CA ALA A 34 1.84 -10.84 5.62
C ALA A 34 2.54 -10.45 6.93
N GLU A 35 3.69 -9.81 6.81
CA GLU A 35 4.44 -9.23 7.92
C GLU A 35 4.23 -7.72 7.98
N LYS A 36 4.14 -7.19 9.21
CA LYS A 36 3.95 -5.75 9.43
C LYS A 36 5.30 -5.08 9.68
N ILE A 37 5.68 -4.17 8.78
CA ILE A 37 6.85 -3.31 8.94
C ILE A 37 6.39 -1.91 9.36
N LYS A 38 7.07 -1.31 10.35
CA LYS A 38 6.89 0.09 10.76
C LYS A 38 8.17 0.87 10.45
N TRP A 39 8.03 2.02 9.81
CA TRP A 39 9.14 2.92 9.49
C TRP A 39 8.70 4.39 9.52
N VAL A 40 9.66 5.28 9.75
CA VAL A 40 9.46 6.73 9.68
C VAL A 40 9.93 7.20 8.32
N ILE A 41 9.07 7.94 7.61
CA ILE A 41 9.37 8.51 6.29
C ILE A 41 9.17 10.03 6.33
N TYR A 42 9.93 10.74 5.50
CA TYR A 42 9.78 12.19 5.35
C TYR A 42 8.66 12.54 4.36
N LYS A 43 8.26 13.81 4.35
CA LYS A 43 7.17 14.32 3.49
C LYS A 43 7.40 14.04 2.00
N GLY A 44 8.65 14.13 1.53
CA GLY A 44 9.02 13.81 0.14
C GLY A 44 8.64 12.38 -0.22
N THR A 45 9.19 11.41 0.52
CA THR A 45 8.89 9.98 0.35
C THR A 45 7.38 9.69 0.42
N ARG A 46 6.64 10.36 1.31
CA ARG A 46 5.18 10.19 1.36
C ARG A 46 4.49 10.62 0.06
N SER A 47 4.93 11.74 -0.52
CA SER A 47 4.40 12.25 -1.78
C SER A 47 4.72 11.31 -2.94
N ASP A 48 5.94 10.77 -2.99
CA ASP A 48 6.36 9.79 -4.00
C ASP A 48 5.51 8.51 -3.92
N LEU A 49 5.24 8.02 -2.71
CA LEU A 49 4.38 6.87 -2.50
C LEU A 49 2.94 7.10 -2.97
N ASP A 50 2.42 8.33 -2.82
CA ASP A 50 1.09 8.69 -3.31
C ASP A 50 1.06 8.75 -4.85
N VAL A 51 2.13 9.26 -5.48
CA VAL A 51 2.31 9.22 -6.96
C VAL A 51 2.35 7.77 -7.45
N MET A 52 3.17 6.92 -6.82
CA MET A 52 3.27 5.50 -7.17
C MET A 52 1.92 4.79 -7.04
N GLN A 53 1.16 5.09 -5.99
CA GLN A 53 -0.18 4.54 -5.79
C GLN A 53 -1.12 4.96 -6.92
N GLN A 54 -1.14 6.25 -7.27
CA GLN A 54 -2.03 6.80 -8.29
C GLN A 54 -1.70 6.25 -9.69
N VAL A 55 -0.42 6.28 -10.09
CA VAL A 55 0.04 5.83 -11.41
C VAL A 55 -0.20 4.33 -11.59
N GLY A 56 0.04 3.54 -10.55
CA GLY A 56 -0.19 2.09 -10.59
C GLY A 56 -1.64 1.65 -10.41
N GLY A 57 -2.57 2.57 -10.10
CA GLY A 57 -3.98 2.25 -9.86
C GLY A 57 -4.20 1.38 -8.61
N TYR A 58 -3.30 1.44 -7.63
CA TYR A 58 -3.32 0.57 -6.46
C TYR A 58 -4.30 1.05 -5.40
N THR A 59 -5.02 0.11 -4.77
CA THR A 59 -5.95 0.46 -3.69
C THR A 59 -5.22 0.82 -2.39
N GLU A 60 -4.01 0.27 -2.19
CA GLU A 60 -3.18 0.55 -1.02
C GLU A 60 -1.74 0.86 -1.44
N VAL A 61 -1.11 1.85 -0.79
CA VAL A 61 0.32 2.17 -0.96
C VAL A 61 1.22 0.94 -0.72
N GLY A 62 0.80 0.03 0.17
CA GLY A 62 1.55 -1.20 0.45
C GLY A 62 1.74 -2.11 -0.76
N GLU A 63 0.78 -2.11 -1.70
CA GLU A 63 0.89 -2.87 -2.94
C GLU A 63 1.96 -2.26 -3.86
N ALA A 64 1.98 -0.92 -3.97
CA ALA A 64 3.00 -0.19 -4.71
C ALA A 64 4.41 -0.47 -4.17
N ILE A 65 4.58 -0.42 -2.84
CA ILE A 65 5.86 -0.72 -2.17
C ILE A 65 6.27 -2.17 -2.43
N THR A 66 5.35 -3.12 -2.28
CA THR A 66 5.62 -4.54 -2.47
C THR A 66 6.16 -4.81 -3.87
N LEU A 67 5.51 -4.26 -4.90
CA LEU A 67 5.92 -4.45 -6.29
C LEU A 67 7.25 -3.76 -6.59
N ALA A 68 7.44 -2.53 -6.10
CA ALA A 68 8.70 -1.81 -6.25
C ALA A 68 9.88 -2.57 -5.62
N VAL A 69 9.73 -3.05 -4.38
CA VAL A 69 10.76 -3.84 -3.69
C VAL A 69 11.05 -5.13 -4.44
N ARG A 70 10.02 -5.85 -4.92
CA ARG A 70 10.23 -7.09 -5.69
C ARG A 70 10.96 -6.83 -7.01
N TYR A 71 10.63 -5.75 -7.69
CA TYR A 71 11.32 -5.33 -8.92
C TYR A 71 12.79 -5.02 -8.63
N MET A 72 13.07 -4.16 -7.65
CA MET A 72 14.42 -3.78 -7.27
C MET A 72 15.26 -4.97 -6.78
N ALA A 73 14.68 -5.87 -5.98
CA ALA A 73 15.36 -7.11 -5.58
C ALA A 73 15.62 -8.04 -6.76
N GLY A 74 14.70 -8.08 -7.74
CA GLY A 74 14.90 -8.79 -9.00
C GLY A 74 16.06 -8.19 -9.82
N MET A 75 16.14 -6.87 -9.90
CA MET A 75 17.24 -6.14 -10.52
C MET A 75 18.56 -6.46 -9.83
N ALA A 76 18.65 -6.30 -8.50
CA ALA A 76 19.86 -6.58 -7.74
C ALA A 76 20.41 -8.01 -7.94
N ARG A 77 19.53 -9.00 -8.11
CA ARG A 77 19.95 -10.39 -8.38
C ARG A 77 20.45 -10.63 -9.79
N ARG A 78 19.90 -9.94 -10.80
CA ARG A 78 20.23 -10.16 -12.22
C ARG A 78 21.33 -9.22 -12.72
N ASP A 79 21.33 -8.00 -12.21
CA ASP A 79 22.24 -6.92 -12.57
C ASP A 79 22.51 -6.04 -11.34
N PRO A 80 23.52 -6.40 -10.53
CA PRO A 80 23.89 -5.63 -9.34
C PRO A 80 24.37 -4.21 -9.66
N ALA A 81 24.99 -4.00 -10.83
CA ALA A 81 25.52 -2.69 -11.23
C ALA A 81 24.38 -1.71 -11.54
N ALA A 82 23.38 -2.15 -12.31
CA ALA A 82 22.19 -1.36 -12.58
C ALA A 82 21.42 -1.02 -11.30
N PHE A 83 21.33 -1.97 -10.35
CA PHE A 83 20.74 -1.69 -9.03
C PHE A 83 21.53 -0.60 -8.28
N ALA A 84 22.85 -0.70 -8.23
CA ALA A 84 23.70 0.27 -7.54
C ALA A 84 23.57 1.67 -8.16
N GLU A 85 23.48 1.75 -9.49
CA GLU A 85 23.26 3.00 -10.21
C GLU A 85 21.87 3.60 -9.95
N ALA A 86 20.82 2.78 -9.96
CA ALA A 86 19.45 3.21 -9.66
C ALA A 86 19.28 3.68 -8.21
N MET A 87 20.05 3.13 -7.27
CA MET A 87 20.04 3.50 -5.85
C MET A 87 21.07 4.58 -5.50
N ASN A 88 21.77 5.14 -6.49
CA ASN A 88 22.77 6.18 -6.25
C ASN A 88 22.08 7.49 -5.83
N PRO A 89 22.31 7.99 -4.60
CA PRO A 89 21.65 9.21 -4.11
C PRO A 89 22.06 10.49 -4.85
N ARG A 90 23.09 10.42 -5.70
CA ARG A 90 23.52 11.52 -6.56
C ARG A 90 22.81 11.55 -7.91
N ASN A 91 22.09 10.48 -8.26
CA ASN A 91 21.19 10.48 -9.40
C ASN A 91 19.85 11.07 -8.93
N SER A 92 19.64 12.37 -9.18
CA SER A 92 18.32 12.98 -9.03
C SER A 92 17.41 12.47 -10.13
N VAL A 93 16.50 11.56 -9.80
CA VAL A 93 15.27 11.33 -10.56
C VAL A 93 14.18 12.30 -10.11
#